data_AF-A0A8X6NR40-F1
#
_entry.id   AF-A0A8X6NR40-F1
#
_cell.length_a   1.000
_cell.length_b   1.000
_cell.length_c   1.000
_cell.angle_alpha   90.00
_cell.angle_beta   90.00
_cell.angle_gamma   90.00
#
_symmetry.space_group_name_H-M   'P 1'
#
loop_
_entity.id
_entity.type
_entity.pdbx_description
1 polymer ?
#
loop_
_entity_poly.entity_id
_entity_poly.type
_entity_poly.pdbx_seq_one_letter_code
_entity_poly.pdbx_strand_id
1 'polypeptide(L)'
;MKSAVTVSEKALEASYHVAKLIARQKKPHTVGETLIKPACMEIVRLVLGPNEVKELNKVSLSADTVKRRIHDMSSDILGTLIKKLIG
;
A
#
# COMPACT_ATOMS: atom_id res chain seq x y z
N MET A 1 14.65 -5.16 21.77
CA MET A 1 13.46 -6.04 21.67
C MET A 1 13.03 -6.04 20.21
N LYS A 2 13.01 -7.20 19.53
CA LYS A 2 12.48 -7.28 18.16
C LYS A 2 10.97 -7.27 18.27
N SER A 3 10.34 -6.11 18.03
CA SER A 3 8.88 -6.03 17.99
C SER A 3 8.40 -6.96 16.87
N ALA A 4 7.57 -7.95 17.21
CA ALA A 4 6.94 -8.82 16.25
C ALA A 4 5.95 -7.98 15.44
N VAL A 5 6.44 -7.38 14.35
CA VAL A 5 5.59 -6.68 13.40
C VAL A 5 4.57 -7.69 12.90
N THR A 6 3.31 -7.50 13.28
CA THR A 6 2.25 -8.45 12.91
C THR A 6 2.07 -8.41 11.40
N VAL A 7 1.67 -9.52 10.79
CA VAL A 7 1.40 -9.60 9.35
C VAL A 7 0.49 -8.46 8.85
N SER A 8 -0.41 -7.97 9.72
CA SER A 8 -1.30 -6.84 9.46
C SER A 8 -0.55 -5.52 9.22
N GLU A 9 0.51 -5.25 9.99
CA GLU A 9 1.31 -4.02 9.84
C GLU A 9 2.11 -4.03 8.54
N LYS A 10 2.69 -5.18 8.15
CA LYS A 10 3.40 -5.29 6.86
C LYS A 10 2.47 -5.13 5.67
N ALA A 11 1.25 -5.68 5.75
CA ALA A 11 0.25 -5.51 4.70
C ALA A 11 -0.21 -4.05 4.58
N LEU A 12 -0.37 -3.37 5.72
CA LEU A 12 -0.67 -1.94 5.79
C LEU A 12 0.45 -1.11 5.16
N GLU A 13 1.70 -1.34 5.56
CA GLU A 13 2.90 -0.68 5.01
C GLU A 13 2.99 -0.88 3.49
N ALA A 14 2.85 -2.12 3.02
CA ALA A 14 2.83 -2.43 1.59
C ALA A 14 1.74 -1.64 0.83
N SER A 15 0.54 -1.47 1.42
CA SER A 15 -0.54 -0.68 0.80
C SER A 15 -0.15 0.79 0.61
N TYR A 16 0.58 1.39 1.57
CA TYR A 16 1.10 2.76 1.45
C TYR A 16 2.16 2.85 0.35
N HIS A 17 3.09 1.90 0.29
CA HIS A 17 4.14 1.88 -0.73
C HIS A 17 3.56 1.80 -2.15
N VAL A 18 2.61 0.90 -2.38
CA VAL A 18 1.96 0.77 -3.71
C VAL A 18 1.15 2.02 -4.04
N ALA A 19 0.38 2.56 -3.09
CA ALA A 19 -0.38 3.79 -3.31
C ALA A 19 0.52 4.98 -3.67
N LYS A 20 1.69 5.10 -3.02
CA LYS A 20 2.71 6.10 -3.35
C LYS A 20 3.24 5.94 -4.77
N LEU A 21 3.51 4.71 -5.22
CA LEU A 21 3.95 4.43 -6.60
C LEU A 21 2.88 4.82 -7.62
N ILE A 22 1.61 4.47 -7.37
CA ILE A 22 0.47 4.85 -8.23
C ILE A 22 0.39 6.38 -8.37
N ALA A 23 0.44 7.10 -7.23
CA ALA A 23 0.38 8.56 -7.22
C ALA A 23 1.55 9.21 -7.97
N ARG A 24 2.79 8.75 -7.73
CA ARG A 24 3.99 9.28 -8.40
C ARG A 24 3.92 9.12 -9.92
N GLN A 25 3.36 8.01 -10.39
CA GLN A 25 3.20 7.73 -11.82
C GLN A 25 1.91 8.31 -12.41
N LYS A 26 1.15 9.09 -11.62
CA LYS A 26 -0.12 9.72 -12.01
C LYS A 26 -1.12 8.72 -12.62
N LYS A 27 -1.16 7.50 -12.07
CA LYS A 27 -2.07 6.45 -12.55
C LYS A 27 -3.43 6.52 -11.84
N PRO A 28 -4.52 6.05 -12.48
CA PRO A 28 -5.82 5.93 -11.82
C PRO A 28 -5.74 5.07 -10.56
N HIS A 29 -6.52 5.39 -9.53
CA HIS A 29 -6.53 4.61 -8.28
C HIS A 29 -6.96 3.15 -8.50
N THR A 30 -7.81 2.90 -9.50
CA THR A 30 -8.30 1.57 -9.89
C THR A 30 -7.19 0.64 -10.40
N VAL A 31 -6.01 1.14 -10.77
CA VAL A 31 -4.90 0.28 -11.23
C VAL A 31 -4.43 -0.71 -10.16
N GLY A 32 -4.62 -0.36 -8.88
CA GLY A 32 -4.30 -1.21 -7.74
C GLY A 32 -5.07 -2.53 -7.75
N GLU A 33 -6.39 -2.47 -7.94
CA GLU A 33 -7.27 -3.65 -7.94
C GLU A 33 -7.41 -4.30 -9.32
N THR A 34 -7.33 -3.52 -10.40
CA THR A 34 -7.54 -4.03 -11.77
C THR A 34 -6.31 -4.70 -12.37
N LEU A 35 -5.10 -4.34 -11.93
CA LEU A 35 -3.86 -4.85 -12.53
C LEU A 35 -2.82 -5.27 -11.50
N ILE A 36 -2.44 -4.37 -10.58
CA ILE A 36 -1.29 -4.61 -9.69
C ILE A 36 -1.54 -5.82 -8.79
N LYS A 37 -2.70 -5.87 -8.11
CA LYS A 37 -3.03 -6.98 -7.22
C LYS A 37 -3.11 -8.32 -7.96
N PRO A 38 -3.85 -8.46 -9.09
CA PRO A 38 -3.84 -9.68 -9.89
C PRO A 38 -2.43 -10.09 -10.35
N ALA A 39 -1.62 -9.16 -10.84
CA ALA A 39 -0.27 -9.46 -11.32
C ALA A 39 0.63 -9.98 -10.18
N CYS A 40 0.59 -9.35 -9.01
CA CYS A 40 1.34 -9.84 -7.85
C CYS A 40 0.87 -11.23 -7.40
N MET A 41 -0.44 -11.50 -7.44
CA MET A 41 -0.99 -12.82 -7.09
C MET A 41 -0.47 -13.90 -8.04
N GLU A 42 -0.44 -13.62 -9.35
CA GLU A 42 0.05 -14.56 -10.34
C GLU A 42 1.55 -14.83 -10.20
N ILE A 43 2.36 -13.78 -9.98
CA ILE A 43 3.80 -13.92 -9.73
C ILE A 43 4.04 -14.76 -8.46
N VAL A 44 3.38 -14.45 -7.35
CA VAL A 44 3.55 -15.19 -6.10
C VAL A 44 3.12 -16.65 -6.28
N ARG A 45 1.99 -16.89 -6.94
CA ARG A 45 1.48 -18.24 -7.21
C ARG A 45 2.46 -19.08 -8.03
N LEU A 46 3.05 -18.51 -9.07
CA LEU A 46 3.96 -19.20 -9.98
C LEU A 46 5.37 -19.39 -9.40
N VAL A 47 5.88 -18.39 -8.66
CA VAL A 47 7.27 -18.36 -8.19
C VAL A 47 7.42 -18.99 -6.80
N LEU A 48 6.47 -18.72 -5.89
CA LEU A 48 6.55 -19.13 -4.49
C LEU A 48 5.60 -20.28 -4.17
N GLY A 49 4.46 -20.33 -4.86
CA GLY A 49 3.44 -21.36 -4.70
C GLY A 49 2.06 -20.81 -4.37
N PRO A 50 1.02 -21.66 -4.44
CA PRO A 50 -0.36 -21.24 -4.22
C PRO A 50 -0.69 -20.93 -2.75
N ASN A 51 0.09 -21.44 -1.79
CA ASN A 51 -0.19 -21.26 -0.37
C ASN A 51 0.14 -19.84 0.10
N GLU A 52 1.11 -19.21 -0.55
CA GLU A 52 1.69 -17.91 -0.23
C GLU A 52 0.79 -16.75 -0.68
N VAL A 53 -0.16 -17.02 -1.60
CA VAL A 53 -1.13 -16.03 -2.13
C VAL A 53 -2.05 -15.48 -1.03
N LYS A 54 -2.32 -16.27 0.03
CA LYS A 54 -3.20 -15.85 1.14
C LYS A 54 -2.68 -14.62 1.88
N GLU A 55 -1.37 -14.50 2.01
CA GLU A 55 -0.75 -13.35 2.69
C GLU A 55 -0.85 -12.08 1.85
N LEU A 56 -0.73 -12.21 0.52
CA LEU A 56 -0.88 -11.09 -0.40
C LEU A 56 -2.32 -10.54 -0.42
N ASN A 57 -3.33 -11.39 -0.20
CA ASN A 57 -4.73 -10.96 -0.14
C ASN A 57 -5.00 -9.94 0.98
N LYS A 58 -4.20 -9.95 2.05
CA LYS A 58 -4.29 -8.99 3.17
C LYS A 58 -3.90 -7.57 2.75
N VAL A 59 -3.15 -7.40 1.66
CA VAL A 59 -2.84 -6.08 1.10
C VAL A 59 -4.06 -5.52 0.38
N SER A 60 -4.65 -4.47 0.94
CA SER A 60 -5.79 -3.77 0.34
C SER A 60 -5.29 -2.76 -0.69
N LEU A 61 -5.69 -2.93 -1.95
CA LEU A 61 -5.33 -2.08 -3.09
C LEU A 61 -6.57 -1.62 -3.88
N SER A 62 -7.76 -1.63 -3.26
CA SER A 62 -8.95 -1.07 -3.90
C SER A 62 -8.78 0.40 -4.21
N ALA A 63 -9.53 0.92 -5.18
CA ALA A 63 -9.46 2.34 -5.53
C ALA A 63 -9.66 3.26 -4.31
N ASP A 64 -10.59 2.91 -3.41
CA ASP A 64 -10.85 3.65 -2.17
C ASP A 64 -9.68 3.58 -1.19
N THR A 65 -9.05 2.41 -1.03
CA THR A 65 -7.87 2.28 -0.18
C THR A 65 -6.71 3.09 -0.74
N VAL A 66 -6.43 2.98 -2.04
CA VAL A 66 -5.37 3.76 -2.69
C VAL A 66 -5.61 5.26 -2.49
N LYS A 67 -6.83 5.75 -2.74
CA LYS A 67 -7.24 7.14 -2.48
C LYS A 67 -6.97 7.55 -1.03
N ARG A 68 -7.40 6.73 -0.06
CA ARG A 68 -7.23 7.00 1.38
C ARG A 68 -5.75 7.09 1.75
N ARG A 69 -4.93 6.13 1.32
CA ARG A 69 -3.48 6.12 1.61
C ARG A 69 -2.78 7.35 1.07
N ILE A 70 -3.14 7.80 -0.13
CA ILE A 70 -2.60 9.03 -0.73
C ILE A 70 -3.02 10.26 0.09
N HIS A 71 -4.30 10.33 0.47
CA HIS A 71 -4.81 11.43 1.29
C HIS A 71 -4.13 11.48 2.68
N ASP A 72 -3.97 10.34 3.34
CA ASP A 72 -3.29 10.23 4.64
C ASP A 72 -1.85 10.73 4.54
N MET A 73 -1.09 10.27 3.54
CA MET A 73 0.28 10.73 3.31
C MET A 73 0.35 12.24 3.02
N SER A 74 -0.60 12.77 2.24
CA SER A 74 -0.68 14.21 1.96
C SER A 74 -0.95 15.01 3.23
N SER A 75 -1.88 14.54 4.06
CA SER A 75 -2.23 15.16 5.34
C SER A 75 -1.06 15.15 6.32
N ASP A 76 -0.31 14.05 6.38
CA ASP A 76 0.87 13.92 7.23
C ASP A 76 2.00 14.89 6.83
N ILE A 77 2.27 15.00 5.52
CA ILE A 77 3.25 15.96 4.99
C ILE A 77 2.84 17.40 5.34
N LEU A 78 1.56 17.75 5.14
CA LEU A 78 1.03 19.08 5.47
C LEU A 78 1.17 19.36 6.97
N GLY A 79 0.76 18.42 7.82
CA GLY A 79 0.86 18.56 9.27
C GLY A 79 2.31 18.72 9.73
N THR A 80 3.24 17.96 9.13
CA THR A 80 4.69 18.08 9.39
C THR A 80 5.21 19.46 9.01
N LEU A 81 4.81 19.99 7.85
CA LEU A 81 5.24 21.31 7.41
C LEU A 81 4.71 22.42 8.33
N ILE A 82 3.41 22.36 8.68
CA ILE A 82 2.80 23.32 9.61
C ILE A 82 3.56 23.34 10.93
N LYS A 83 3.81 22.18 11.54
CA LYS A 83 4.56 22.07 12.81
C LYS A 83 5.95 22.69 12.74
N LYS A 84 6.64 22.63 11.59
CA LYS A 84 7.96 23.23 11.39
C LYS A 84 7.92 24.74 11.14
N LEU A 85 6.78 25.28 10.72
CA LEU A 85 6.62 26.71 10.45
C LEU A 85 6.12 27.48 11.68
N ILE A 86 5.34 26.83 12.54
CA ILE A 86 4.73 27.46 13.72
C ILE A 86 5.39 27.08 15.05
N GLY A 87 6.22 26.03 15.06
CA GLY A 87 6.99 25.58 16.22
C GLY A 87 8.41 26.11 16.15
#